data_AF-A0A920MX84-F1
#
_entry.id   AF-A0A920MX84-F1
#
_cell.length_a   1.000
_cell.length_b   1.000
_cell.length_c   1.000
_cell.angle_alpha   90.00
_cell.angle_beta   90.00
_cell.angle_gamma   90.00
#
_symmetry.space_group_name_H-M   'P 1'
#
loop_
_entity.id
_entity.type
_entity.pdbx_description
1 polymer ?
#
loop_
_entity_poly.entity_id
_entity_poly.type
_entity_poly.pdbx_seq_one_letter_code
_entity_poly.pdbx_strand_id
1 'polypeptide(L)'
;MDIEKLRTFVSIPVPNQIYKIQNRLVLENPNSSNFRLIDKNNIHLTLRFIGQTPQSSIKKIKKGLDFIVNNFQPFQLNIQGFGFFSPLWICLKSYGQDYLEK
;
A
#
# COMPACT_ATOMS: atom_id res chain seq x y z
N MET A 1 -9.44 19.71 -25.32
CA MET A 1 -8.19 18.96 -25.06
C MET A 1 -8.46 18.03 -23.91
N ASP A 2 -8.30 16.73 -24.12
CA ASP A 2 -8.42 15.76 -23.03
C ASP A 2 -7.28 15.94 -22.04
N ILE A 3 -7.64 16.14 -20.78
CA ILE A 3 -6.67 16.26 -19.70
C ILE A 3 -6.14 14.85 -19.41
N GLU A 4 -4.82 14.66 -19.53
CA GLU A 4 -4.18 13.40 -19.16
C GLU A 4 -4.46 13.10 -17.68
N LYS A 5 -5.01 11.91 -17.40
CA LYS A 5 -5.37 11.46 -16.05
C LYS A 5 -4.61 10.19 -15.71
N LEU A 6 -4.07 10.16 -14.50
CA LEU A 6 -3.40 9.02 -13.91
C LEU A 6 -4.30 8.41 -12.83
N ARG A 7 -4.33 7.08 -12.70
CA ARG A 7 -4.91 6.44 -11.52
C ARG A 7 -3.90 6.54 -10.37
N THR A 8 -4.20 7.33 -9.35
CA THR A 8 -3.25 7.59 -8.26
C THR A 8 -3.76 7.14 -6.90
N PHE A 9 -2.80 6.90 -6.01
CA PHE A 9 -2.99 6.58 -4.60
C PHE A 9 -1.75 7.03 -3.82
N VAL A 10 -1.88 7.16 -2.51
CA VAL A 10 -0.77 7.42 -1.58
C VAL A 10 -0.44 6.11 -0.87
N SER A 11 0.83 5.78 -0.78
CA SER A 11 1.28 4.55 -0.13
C SER A 11 2.54 4.74 0.70
N ILE A 12 2.77 3.81 1.62
CA ILE A 12 4.01 3.64 2.37
C ILE A 12 4.74 2.41 1.83
N PRO A 13 6.02 2.53 1.44
CA PRO A 13 6.81 1.37 1.04
C PRO A 13 7.02 0.45 2.24
N VAL A 14 6.98 -0.86 2.01
CA VAL A 14 7.22 -1.86 3.05
C VAL A 14 8.62 -2.48 2.92
N PRO A 15 9.24 -2.95 4.01
CA PRO A 15 10.55 -3.59 3.93
C PRO A 15 10.50 -4.89 3.11
N ASN A 16 11.63 -5.25 2.50
CA ASN A 16 11.79 -6.47 1.68
C ASN A 16 11.43 -7.78 2.45
N GLN A 17 11.42 -7.74 3.77
CA GLN A 17 10.96 -8.84 4.61
C GLN A 17 9.52 -9.26 4.28
N ILE A 18 8.65 -8.30 3.91
CA ILE A 18 7.26 -8.57 3.55
C ILE A 18 7.17 -9.40 2.27
N TYR A 19 7.99 -9.09 1.27
CA TYR A 19 8.07 -9.88 0.04
C TYR A 19 8.55 -11.32 0.33
N LYS A 20 9.53 -11.49 1.23
CA LYS A 20 9.98 -12.83 1.66
C LYS A 20 8.87 -13.63 2.34
N ILE A 21 8.06 -12.97 3.18
CA ILE A 21 6.90 -13.59 3.84
C ILE A 21 5.88 -14.07 2.81
N GLN A 22 5.55 -13.25 1.80
CA GLN A 22 4.65 -13.66 0.71
C GLN A 22 5.15 -14.94 0.02
N ASN A 23 6.43 -14.98 -0.36
CA ASN A 23 6.99 -16.13 -1.06
C ASN A 23 6.98 -17.39 -0.19
N ARG A 24 7.27 -17.25 1.10
CA ARG A 24 7.21 -18.35 2.06
C ARG A 24 5.80 -18.92 2.17
N LEU A 25 4.77 -18.07 2.26
CA LEU A 25 3.38 -18.51 2.33
C LEU A 25 2.93 -19.30 1.11
N VAL A 26 3.40 -18.94 -0.07
CA VAL A 26 3.09 -19.67 -1.31
C VAL A 26 3.79 -21.02 -1.34
N LEU A 27 5.05 -21.09 -0.91
CA LEU A 27 5.80 -22.35 -0.84
C LEU A 27 5.21 -23.33 0.18
N GLU A 28 4.75 -22.83 1.33
CA GLU A 28 4.23 -23.65 2.42
C GLU A 28 2.75 -24.03 2.24
N ASN A 29 2.05 -23.45 1.25
CA ASN A 29 0.63 -23.71 1.03
C ASN A 29 0.40 -24.62 -0.20
N PRO A 30 -0.13 -25.83 -0.05
CA PRO A 30 -0.33 -26.78 -1.16
C PRO A 30 -1.37 -26.31 -2.19
N ASN A 31 -2.23 -25.34 -1.85
CA ASN A 31 -3.22 -24.75 -2.77
C ASN A 31 -2.73 -23.43 -3.41
N SER A 32 -1.42 -23.16 -3.36
CA SER A 32 -0.87 -21.87 -3.74
C SER A 32 -0.87 -21.55 -5.23
N SER A 33 -1.20 -22.53 -6.08
CA SER A 33 -1.40 -22.35 -7.54
C SER A 33 -2.45 -21.30 -7.87
N ASN A 34 -3.37 -21.00 -6.94
CA ASN A 34 -4.42 -19.99 -7.10
C ASN A 34 -3.99 -18.58 -6.64
N PHE A 35 -2.81 -18.42 -6.03
CA PHE A 35 -2.35 -17.13 -5.56
C PHE A 35 -1.60 -16.36 -6.65
N ARG A 36 -2.09 -15.15 -6.94
CA ARG A 36 -1.35 -14.17 -7.73
C ARG A 36 -0.33 -13.47 -6.83
N LEU A 37 0.94 -13.81 -6.98
CA LEU A 37 2.04 -13.12 -6.31
C LEU A 37 2.13 -11.67 -6.78
N ILE A 38 2.37 -10.76 -5.83
CA ILE A 38 2.65 -9.35 -6.13
C ILE A 38 4.16 -9.20 -6.32
N ASP A 39 4.55 -8.48 -7.36
CA ASP A 39 5.96 -8.11 -7.60
C ASP A 39 6.51 -7.33 -6.40
N LYS A 40 7.78 -7.55 -6.07
CA LYS A 40 8.46 -6.91 -4.94
C LYS A 40 8.28 -5.38 -4.93
N ASN A 41 8.35 -4.74 -6.10
CA ASN A 41 8.25 -3.28 -6.21
C ASN A 41 6.80 -2.77 -6.11
N ASN A 42 5.82 -3.67 -6.21
CA ASN A 42 4.40 -3.36 -6.12
C ASN A 42 3.80 -3.65 -4.75
N ILE A 43 4.53 -4.27 -3.81
CA ILE A 43 4.05 -4.46 -2.44
C ILE A 43 4.23 -3.16 -1.66
N HIS A 44 3.13 -2.62 -1.15
CA HIS A 44 3.10 -1.40 -0.36
C HIS A 44 1.85 -1.38 0.52
N LEU A 45 1.85 -0.54 1.55
CA LEU A 45 0.65 -0.22 2.31
C LEU A 45 -0.04 0.98 1.66
N THR A 46 -1.23 0.80 1.09
CA THR A 46 -2.01 1.93 0.56
C THR A 46 -2.65 2.69 1.72
N LEU A 47 -2.40 3.99 1.82
CA LEU A 47 -3.03 4.89 2.78
C LEU A 47 -4.34 5.46 2.25
N ARG A 48 -4.32 5.95 1.00
CA ARG A 48 -5.47 6.60 0.40
C ARG A 48 -5.51 6.36 -1.10
N PHE A 49 -6.62 5.81 -1.58
CA PHE A 49 -6.92 5.79 -3.01
C PHE A 49 -7.50 7.14 -3.44
N ILE A 50 -6.89 7.80 -4.43
CA ILE A 50 -7.34 9.10 -4.96
C ILE A 50 -8.14 8.88 -6.26
N GLY A 51 -7.74 7.91 -7.08
CA GLY A 51 -8.42 7.58 -8.33
C GLY A 51 -7.91 8.40 -9.51
N GLN A 52 -8.79 8.68 -10.48
CA GLN A 52 -8.42 9.41 -11.70
C GLN A 52 -8.04 10.85 -11.36
N THR A 53 -6.76 11.15 -11.53
CA THR A 53 -6.14 12.41 -11.10
C THR A 53 -5.53 13.10 -12.31
N PRO A 54 -5.90 14.36 -12.61
CA PRO A 54 -5.22 15.15 -13.63
C PRO A 54 -3.71 15.21 -13.39
N GLN A 55 -2.92 14.96 -14.42
CA GLN A 55 -1.45 15.03 -14.34
C GLN A 55 -0.98 16.41 -13.83
N SER A 56 -1.67 17.48 -14.22
CA SER A 56 -1.42 18.84 -13.74
C SER A 56 -1.55 19.00 -12.23
N SER A 57 -2.38 18.18 -11.56
CA SER A 57 -2.60 18.21 -10.11
C SER A 57 -1.50 17.52 -9.31
N ILE A 58 -0.66 16.68 -9.94
CA ILE A 58 0.34 15.86 -9.25
C ILE A 58 1.33 16.73 -8.47
N LYS A 59 1.79 17.85 -9.04
CA LYS A 59 2.71 18.77 -8.36
C LYS A 59 2.09 19.38 -7.11
N LYS A 60 0.78 19.68 -7.13
CA LYS A 60 0.05 20.22 -5.98
C LYS A 60 -0.11 19.17 -4.87
N ILE A 61 -0.44 17.93 -5.26
CA ILE A 61 -0.55 16.79 -4.33
C ILE A 61 0.79 16.55 -3.62
N LYS A 62 1.90 16.52 -4.37
CA LYS A 62 3.25 16.37 -3.79
C LYS A 62 3.55 17.45 -2.74
N LYS A 63 3.34 18.73 -3.07
CA LYS A 63 3.54 19.83 -2.10
C LYS A 63 2.69 19.69 -0.85
N GLY A 64 1.44 19.24 -1.00
CA GLY A 64 0.55 18.98 0.14
C GLY A 64 1.08 17.86 1.03
N LEU A 65 1.55 16.76 0.43
CA LEU A 65 2.18 15.66 1.17
C LEU A 65 3.47 16.09 1.86
N ASP A 66 4.33 16.87 1.20
CA ASP A 66 5.57 17.37 1.80
C ASP A 66 5.27 18.25 3.02
N PHE A 67 4.25 19.11 2.93
CA PHE A 67 3.79 19.90 4.07
C PHE A 67 3.30 19.01 5.23
N ILE A 68 2.47 18.01 4.94
CA ILE A 68 1.94 17.10 5.98
C ILE A 68 3.08 16.33 6.65
N VAL A 69 3.96 15.71 5.87
CA VAL A 69 5.06 14.87 6.39
C VAL A 69 6.02 15.68 7.26
N ASN A 70 6.31 16.93 6.91
CA ASN A 70 7.16 17.79 7.73
C ASN A 70 6.54 18.20 9.08
N ASN A 71 5.21 18.12 9.20
CA ASN A 71 4.47 18.44 10.43
C ASN A 71 3.99 17.18 11.18
N PHE A 72 4.33 15.99 10.69
CA PHE A 72 3.88 14.73 11.25
C PHE A 72 5.03 14.01 11.93
N GLN A 73 4.82 13.55 13.16
CA GLN A 73 5.86 12.79 13.88
C GLN A 73 5.96 11.37 13.33
N PRO A 74 7.18 10.84 13.11
CA PRO A 74 7.36 9.44 12.73
C PRO A 74 6.67 8.51 13.73
N PHE A 75 6.07 7.43 13.23
CA PHE A 75 5.36 6.45 14.02
C PHE A 75 5.79 5.04 13.62
N GLN A 76 5.54 4.09 14.52
CA GLN A 76 5.83 2.68 14.27
C GLN A 76 4.56 1.95 13.82
N LEU A 77 4.72 1.14 12.78
CA LEU A 77 3.69 0.23 12.29
C LEU A 77 4.15 -1.20 12.51
N ASN A 78 3.29 -1.99 13.15
CA ASN A 78 3.51 -3.41 13.35
C ASN A 78 2.65 -4.18 12.36
N ILE A 79 3.27 -5.07 11.61
CA ILE A 79 2.59 -5.97 10.70
C ILE A 79 2.40 -7.30 11.40
N GLN A 80 1.14 -7.71 11.59
CA GLN A 80 0.81 -8.93 12.31
C GLN A 80 -0.37 -9.64 11.68
N GLY A 81 -0.18 -10.92 11.36
CA GLY A 81 -1.22 -11.78 10.82
C GLY A 81 -1.62 -11.44 9.38
N PHE A 82 -2.52 -12.27 8.85
CA PHE A 82 -3.04 -12.17 7.50
C PHE A 82 -4.56 -12.14 7.53
N GLY A 83 -5.15 -11.52 6.53
CA GLY A 83 -6.59 -11.53 6.28
C GLY A 83 -6.87 -11.85 4.83
N PHE A 84 -8.11 -12.22 4.55
CA PHE A 84 -8.61 -12.45 3.20
C PHE A 84 -9.68 -11.42 2.90
N PHE A 85 -9.56 -10.73 1.77
CA PHE A 85 -10.61 -9.87 1.23
C PHE A 85 -11.19 -10.54 -0.02
N SER A 86 -12.46 -10.93 0.06
CA SER A 86 -13.13 -11.69 -0.98
C SER A 86 -13.16 -10.93 -2.32
N PRO A 87 -13.02 -11.63 -3.46
CA PRO A 87 -12.94 -13.09 -3.57
C PRO A 87 -11.52 -13.68 -3.52
N LEU A 88 -10.41 -12.92 -3.58
CA LEU A 88 -9.06 -13.51 -3.81
C LEU A 88 -7.84 -12.73 -3.26
N TRP A 89 -8.00 -11.76 -2.37
CA TRP A 89 -6.84 -10.95 -1.90
C TRP A 89 -6.37 -11.37 -0.50
N ILE A 90 -5.10 -11.74 -0.37
CA ILE A 90 -4.45 -11.89 0.95
C ILE A 90 -3.85 -10.55 1.33
N CYS A 91 -4.26 -10.02 2.49
CA CYS A 91 -3.73 -8.77 3.04
C CYS A 91 -2.96 -9.07 4.33
N LEU A 92 -1.84 -8.37 4.51
CA LEU A 92 -1.20 -8.27 5.82
C LEU A 92 -1.96 -7.26 6.66
N LYS A 93 -2.28 -7.60 7.91
CA LYS A 93 -2.86 -6.61 8.82
C LYS A 93 -1.74 -5.79 9.45
N SER A 94 -1.87 -4.48 9.41
CA SER A 94 -1.01 -3.56 10.13
C SER A 94 -1.80 -2.90 11.26
N TYR A 95 -1.18 -2.74 12.42
CA TYR A 95 -1.72 -2.01 13.55
C TYR A 95 -0.69 -0.93 13.98
N GLY A 96 -1.19 0.22 14.42
CA GLY A 96 -0.41 1.37 14.88
C GLY A 96 -1.28 2.34 15.67
N GLN A 97 -0.68 3.36 16.29
CA GLN A 97 -1.43 4.44 16.98
C GLN A 97 -2.45 5.09 16.01
N ASP A 98 -3.57 5.60 16.55
CA ASP A 98 -4.83 6.07 15.90
C ASP A 98 -4.70 7.24 14.89
N TYR A 99 -3.62 7.31 14.12
CA TYR A 99 -3.37 8.36 13.13
C TYR A 99 -3.89 8.03 11.73
N LEU A 100 -4.18 6.76 11.44
CA LEU A 100 -4.58 6.31 10.10
C LEU A 100 -6.10 6.38 9.85
N GLU A 101 -6.91 6.66 10.88
CA GLU A 101 -8.38 6.66 10.82
C GLU A 101 -9.03 8.05 10.93
N LYS A 102 -8.24 9.14 10.88
CA LYS A 102 -8.76 10.52 10.89
C LYS A 102 -8.87 11.14 9.50
#